data_AF-E3N244-F1
#
_entry.id   AF-E3N244-F1
#
_cell.length_a   1.000
_cell.length_b   1.000
_cell.length_c   1.000
_cell.angle_alpha   90.00
_cell.angle_beta   90.00
_cell.angle_gamma   90.00
#
_symmetry.space_group_name_H-M   'P 1'
#
loop_
_entity.id
_entity.type
_entity.pdbx_description
1 polymer ?
#
loop_
_entity_poly.entity_id
_entity_poly.type
_entity_poly.pdbx_seq_one_letter_code
_entity_poly.pdbx_strand_id
1 'polypeptide(L)'
;MPLLLSYPGFRSILEHLEVVKRAHIIARAPGLQKIDKLIPLCLKDLCINSNNMTINKLWITCDMNGVNFAMNRKIFIRQSAETQEDKMKKLIHFYICGRSITRVDRLDWDTNFLPVDLKLRINSLSVFSHWEFETAIRFIDPRSFPLKTLDTLPDFSTYDNHIATSAETLILLLVVDPIVTVEELKKLNNKTVEFESDHSEIDIIPLIKYHIETKKDIRTTFVISTGDKDFFNETLREFKQAFRKYRNDLDGVNERFIPGLPKFSIPINNESRIQVYAIENPEKGGHWKIVIMPVSEVVGL
;
A
#
# COMPACT_ATOMS: atom_id res chain seq x y z
N MET A 1 7.55 -33.78 -38.19
CA MET A 1 7.66 -33.70 -36.71
C MET A 1 7.76 -32.24 -36.32
N PRO A 2 6.95 -31.72 -35.39
CA PRO A 2 7.16 -30.36 -34.91
C PRO A 2 8.48 -30.32 -34.14
N LEU A 3 9.31 -29.31 -34.42
CA LEU A 3 10.55 -29.05 -33.68
C LEU A 3 10.21 -28.85 -32.21
N LEU A 4 10.62 -29.80 -31.37
CA LEU A 4 10.54 -29.65 -29.92
C LEU A 4 11.49 -28.53 -29.49
N LEU A 5 10.96 -27.51 -28.84
CA LEU A 5 11.76 -26.44 -28.26
C LEU A 5 12.78 -27.03 -27.28
N SER A 6 14.01 -26.52 -27.34
CA SER A 6 15.05 -26.89 -26.37
C SER A 6 14.71 -26.36 -24.98
N TYR A 7 15.35 -26.93 -23.96
CA TYR A 7 15.19 -26.51 -22.57
C TYR A 7 15.43 -24.99 -22.34
N PRO A 8 16.49 -24.38 -22.92
CA PRO A 8 16.67 -22.92 -22.87
C PRO A 8 15.54 -22.13 -23.58
N GLY A 9 15.02 -22.66 -24.68
CA GLY A 9 13.91 -22.05 -25.42
C GLY A 9 12.64 -21.97 -24.59
N PHE A 10 12.26 -23.07 -23.92
CA PHE A 10 11.11 -23.07 -22.99
C PHE A 10 11.31 -22.11 -21.82
N ARG A 11 12.51 -22.07 -21.24
CA ARG A 11 12.83 -21.15 -20.14
C ARG A 11 12.64 -19.70 -20.57
N SER A 12 13.18 -19.31 -21.72
CA SER A 12 13.09 -17.95 -22.25
C SER A 12 11.63 -17.54 -22.50
N ILE A 13 10.80 -18.42 -23.07
CA ILE A 13 9.38 -18.14 -23.29
C ILE A 13 8.65 -17.93 -21.97
N LEU A 14 8.85 -18.83 -20.99
CA LEU A 14 8.19 -18.75 -19.69
C LEU A 14 8.61 -17.49 -18.90
N GLU A 15 9.85 -17.05 -19.04
CA GLU A 15 10.36 -15.85 -18.37
C GLU A 15 9.70 -14.55 -18.85
N HIS A 16 9.38 -14.45 -20.14
CA HIS A 16 8.75 -13.27 -20.74
C HIS A 16 7.23 -13.35 -20.79
N LEU A 17 6.65 -14.47 -20.34
CA LEU A 17 5.22 -14.66 -20.34
C LEU A 17 4.59 -13.95 -19.13
N GLU A 18 3.48 -13.26 -19.37
CA GLU A 18 2.65 -12.69 -18.30
C GLU A 18 2.28 -13.78 -17.29
N VAL A 19 2.36 -13.45 -15.99
CA VAL A 19 2.32 -14.43 -14.90
C VAL A 19 1.05 -15.26 -14.88
N VAL A 20 -0.13 -14.67 -15.13
CA VAL A 20 -1.39 -15.44 -15.12
C VAL A 20 -1.43 -16.43 -16.29
N LYS A 21 -0.99 -16.02 -17.48
CA LYS A 21 -0.83 -16.94 -18.62
C LYS A 21 0.15 -18.06 -18.30
N ARG A 22 1.27 -17.72 -17.67
CA ARG A 22 2.29 -18.69 -17.22
C ARG A 22 1.71 -19.68 -16.23
N ALA A 23 1.02 -19.21 -15.20
CA ALA A 23 0.32 -20.04 -14.23
C ALA A 23 -0.65 -21.04 -14.90
N HIS A 24 -1.41 -20.58 -15.90
CA HIS A 24 -2.34 -21.43 -16.66
C HIS A 24 -1.65 -22.56 -17.44
N ILE A 25 -0.50 -22.28 -18.07
CA ILE A 25 0.31 -23.26 -18.81
C ILE A 25 0.89 -24.29 -17.84
N ILE A 26 1.53 -23.83 -16.75
CA ILE A 26 2.21 -24.68 -15.78
C ILE A 26 1.23 -25.60 -15.03
N ALA A 27 0.00 -25.14 -14.81
CA ALA A 27 -1.08 -25.95 -14.24
C ALA A 27 -1.55 -27.13 -15.14
N ARG A 28 -1.22 -27.10 -16.44
CA ARG A 28 -1.60 -28.13 -17.43
C ARG A 28 -0.41 -28.93 -17.96
N ALA A 29 0.81 -28.47 -17.73
CA ALA A 29 2.03 -29.10 -18.22
C ALA A 29 2.99 -29.43 -17.06
N PRO A 30 2.82 -30.58 -16.38
CA PRO A 30 3.68 -30.98 -15.26
C PRO A 30 5.18 -31.02 -15.60
N GLY A 31 5.53 -31.38 -16.85
CA GLY A 31 6.91 -31.38 -17.31
C GLY A 31 7.59 -29.99 -17.31
N LEU A 32 6.81 -28.91 -17.39
CA LEU A 32 7.32 -27.53 -17.37
C LEU A 32 7.45 -26.97 -15.95
N GLN A 33 6.84 -27.59 -14.94
CA GLN A 33 6.88 -27.10 -13.55
C GLN A 33 8.30 -27.00 -13.01
N LYS A 34 9.17 -27.97 -13.32
CA LYS A 34 10.57 -27.92 -12.88
C LYS A 34 11.32 -26.74 -13.50
N ILE A 35 11.09 -26.44 -14.78
CA ILE A 35 11.71 -25.31 -15.48
C ILE A 35 11.18 -24.00 -14.89
N ASP A 36 9.87 -23.93 -14.67
CA ASP A 36 9.19 -22.78 -14.13
C ASP A 36 9.72 -22.34 -12.76
N LYS A 37 10.04 -23.30 -11.88
CA LYS A 37 10.59 -23.03 -10.55
C LYS A 37 12.00 -22.42 -10.57
N LEU A 38 12.73 -22.55 -11.67
CA LEU A 38 14.05 -21.92 -11.86
C LEU A 38 13.97 -20.47 -12.32
N ILE A 39 12.81 -20.02 -12.78
CA ILE A 39 12.61 -18.68 -13.28
C ILE A 39 12.02 -17.84 -12.14
N PRO A 40 12.61 -16.67 -11.82
CA PRO A 40 12.05 -15.76 -10.84
C PRO A 40 10.57 -15.46 -11.13
N LEU A 41 9.79 -15.33 -10.06
CA LEU A 41 8.40 -14.92 -10.14
C LEU A 41 8.32 -13.45 -9.73
N CYS A 42 7.82 -12.60 -10.62
CA CYS A 42 7.63 -11.17 -10.39
C CYS A 42 6.13 -10.86 -10.50
N LEU A 43 5.50 -10.53 -9.38
CA LEU A 43 4.08 -10.23 -9.27
C LEU A 43 3.90 -8.72 -9.12
N LYS A 44 2.84 -8.18 -9.74
CA LYS A 44 2.38 -6.84 -9.43
C LYS A 44 1.60 -6.88 -8.12
N ASP A 45 0.57 -7.70 -8.07
CA ASP A 45 -0.34 -7.78 -6.93
C ASP A 45 -0.40 -9.23 -6.43
N LEU A 46 -0.21 -9.43 -5.13
CA LEU A 46 -0.45 -10.70 -4.45
C LEU A 46 -1.33 -10.43 -3.24
N CYS A 47 -2.52 -11.02 -3.22
CA CYS A 47 -3.41 -11.00 -2.07
C CYS A 47 -3.56 -12.43 -1.55
N ILE A 48 -3.40 -12.64 -0.26
CA ILE A 48 -3.54 -13.94 0.40
C ILE A 48 -4.47 -13.78 1.59
N ASN A 49 -5.65 -14.39 1.47
CA ASN A 49 -6.67 -14.40 2.51
C ASN A 49 -6.93 -15.83 3.01
N SER A 50 -7.72 -15.96 4.06
CA SER A 50 -8.10 -17.26 4.64
C SER A 50 -8.78 -18.23 3.64
N ASN A 51 -9.52 -17.71 2.66
CA ASN A 51 -10.30 -18.51 1.70
C ASN A 51 -10.03 -18.18 0.24
N ASN A 52 -9.18 -17.19 -0.05
CA ASN A 52 -8.95 -16.73 -1.40
C ASN A 52 -7.53 -16.21 -1.59
N MET A 53 -7.08 -16.19 -2.83
CA MET A 53 -5.79 -15.66 -3.24
C MET A 53 -5.95 -14.97 -4.58
N THR A 54 -5.33 -13.80 -4.72
CA THR A 54 -5.24 -13.11 -6.01
C THR A 54 -3.79 -13.03 -6.46
N ILE A 55 -3.52 -13.44 -7.70
CA ILE A 55 -2.22 -13.28 -8.38
C ILE A 55 -2.45 -12.34 -9.57
N ASN A 56 -2.01 -11.09 -9.47
CA ASN A 56 -2.30 -10.03 -10.43
C ASN A 56 -3.82 -9.93 -10.70
N LYS A 57 -4.28 -10.49 -11.83
CA LYS A 57 -5.70 -10.48 -12.26
C LYS A 57 -6.39 -11.85 -12.13
N LEU A 58 -5.68 -12.85 -11.62
CA LEU A 58 -6.21 -14.19 -11.39
C LEU A 58 -6.75 -14.25 -9.96
N TRP A 59 -8.06 -14.43 -9.84
CA TRP A 59 -8.72 -14.64 -8.56
C TRP A 59 -8.94 -16.13 -8.33
N ILE A 60 -8.53 -16.62 -7.16
CA ILE A 60 -8.67 -18.02 -6.77
C ILE A 60 -9.44 -18.07 -5.46
N THR A 61 -10.58 -18.75 -5.42
CA THR A 61 -11.35 -18.97 -4.18
C THR A 61 -11.41 -20.45 -3.84
N CYS A 62 -11.27 -20.74 -2.55
CA CYS A 62 -11.48 -22.05 -1.98
C CYS A 62 -12.79 -22.05 -1.22
N ASP A 63 -13.73 -22.89 -1.65
CA ASP A 63 -14.97 -23.15 -0.92
C ASP A 63 -15.01 -24.61 -0.43
N MET A 64 -16.12 -25.01 0.21
CA MET A 64 -16.31 -26.38 0.66
C MET A 64 -16.26 -27.41 -0.49
N ASN A 65 -16.72 -27.01 -1.68
CA ASN A 65 -16.89 -27.89 -2.83
C ASN A 65 -15.63 -28.02 -3.69
N GLY A 66 -14.66 -27.10 -3.57
CA GLY A 66 -13.45 -27.14 -4.38
C GLY A 66 -12.69 -25.81 -4.45
N VAL A 67 -11.95 -25.66 -5.55
CA VAL A 67 -11.19 -24.45 -5.90
C VAL A 67 -11.76 -23.85 -7.17
N ASN A 68 -12.13 -22.58 -7.11
CA ASN A 68 -12.65 -21.80 -8.22
C ASN A 68 -11.58 -20.84 -8.73
N PHE A 69 -11.36 -20.85 -10.04
CA PHE A 69 -10.47 -19.90 -10.72
C PHE A 69 -11.31 -18.93 -11.54
N ALA A 70 -11.23 -17.65 -11.22
CA ALA A 70 -11.88 -16.60 -11.98
C ALA A 70 -10.82 -15.76 -12.73
N MET A 71 -10.97 -15.71 -14.05
CA MET A 71 -10.18 -14.83 -14.93
C MET A 71 -11.10 -14.30 -16.02
N ASN A 72 -11.23 -12.97 -16.14
CA ASN A 72 -12.05 -12.33 -17.18
C ASN A 72 -13.47 -12.93 -17.29
N ARG A 73 -14.16 -13.11 -16.15
CA ARG A 73 -15.52 -13.70 -16.03
C ARG A 73 -15.65 -15.19 -16.39
N LYS A 74 -14.56 -15.92 -16.61
CA LYS A 74 -14.58 -17.38 -16.79
C LYS A 74 -14.25 -18.07 -15.47
N ILE A 75 -15.08 -19.02 -15.05
CA ILE A 75 -14.95 -19.79 -13.81
C ILE A 75 -14.57 -21.24 -14.14
N PHE A 76 -13.57 -21.78 -13.44
CA PHE A 76 -13.20 -23.19 -13.50
C PHE A 76 -13.22 -23.79 -12.09
N ILE A 77 -13.85 -24.95 -11.91
CA ILE A 77 -14.00 -25.63 -10.62
C ILE A 77 -13.14 -26.89 -10.60
N ARG A 78 -12.36 -27.09 -9.54
CA ARG A 78 -11.71 -28.37 -9.23
C ARG A 78 -12.19 -28.87 -7.86
N GLN A 79 -12.82 -30.04 -7.84
CA GLN A 79 -13.30 -30.64 -6.59
C GLN A 79 -12.14 -31.20 -5.77
N SER A 80 -12.21 -31.04 -4.45
CA SER A 80 -11.25 -31.60 -3.49
C SER A 80 -11.90 -31.67 -2.11
N ALA A 81 -11.72 -32.80 -1.41
CA ALA A 81 -12.32 -33.08 -0.09
C ALA A 81 -11.52 -32.50 1.11
N GLU A 82 -10.51 -31.68 0.82
CA GLU A 82 -9.59 -31.12 1.83
C GLU A 82 -10.20 -29.95 2.60
N THR A 83 -9.61 -29.60 3.75
CA THR A 83 -9.98 -28.37 4.44
C THR A 83 -9.64 -27.15 3.57
N GLN A 84 -10.30 -26.02 3.82
CA GLN A 84 -10.04 -24.79 3.08
C GLN A 84 -8.59 -24.31 3.26
N GLU A 85 -8.05 -24.42 4.48
CA GLU A 85 -6.67 -24.07 4.78
C GLU A 85 -5.67 -24.95 4.01
N ASP A 86 -5.92 -26.26 3.93
CA ASP A 86 -5.07 -27.18 3.18
C ASP A 86 -5.07 -26.86 1.68
N LYS A 87 -6.24 -26.53 1.11
CA LYS A 87 -6.36 -26.07 -0.28
C LYS A 87 -5.52 -24.81 -0.49
N MET A 88 -5.62 -23.83 0.40
CA MET A 88 -4.85 -22.58 0.33
C MET A 88 -3.34 -22.81 0.44
N LYS A 89 -2.89 -23.62 1.40
CA LYS A 89 -1.48 -24.01 1.55
C LYS A 89 -0.95 -24.67 0.28
N LYS A 90 -1.72 -25.58 -0.32
CA LYS A 90 -1.34 -26.23 -1.60
C LYS A 90 -1.28 -25.26 -2.76
N LEU A 91 -2.20 -24.31 -2.85
CA LEU A 91 -2.19 -23.29 -3.90
C LEU A 91 -0.97 -22.36 -3.79
N ILE A 92 -0.67 -21.87 -2.57
CA ILE A 92 0.50 -21.03 -2.31
C ILE A 92 1.77 -21.82 -2.64
N HIS A 93 1.86 -23.07 -2.19
CA HIS A 93 3.01 -23.92 -2.50
C HIS A 93 3.16 -24.15 -4.02
N PHE A 94 2.06 -24.43 -4.71
CA PHE A 94 2.04 -24.67 -6.15
C PHE A 94 2.46 -23.43 -6.94
N TYR A 95 1.84 -22.28 -6.70
CA TYR A 95 2.07 -21.08 -7.49
C TYR A 95 3.29 -20.28 -7.04
N ILE A 96 3.63 -20.25 -5.76
CA ILE A 96 4.62 -19.32 -5.20
C ILE A 96 5.89 -20.02 -4.69
N CYS A 97 5.76 -21.03 -3.81
CA CYS A 97 6.92 -21.66 -3.15
C CYS A 97 7.81 -22.48 -4.11
N GLY A 98 8.94 -23.00 -3.61
CA GLY A 98 9.88 -23.81 -4.39
C GLY A 98 10.72 -23.01 -5.39
N ARG A 99 10.78 -21.67 -5.22
CA ARG A 99 11.64 -20.75 -5.97
C ARG A 99 12.61 -20.09 -5.01
N SER A 100 13.76 -19.64 -5.50
CA SER A 100 14.77 -18.99 -4.66
C SER A 100 14.25 -17.69 -4.04
N ILE A 101 13.48 -16.90 -4.80
CA ILE A 101 12.81 -15.69 -4.31
C ILE A 101 11.65 -15.31 -5.23
N THR A 102 10.54 -14.87 -4.64
CA THR A 102 9.42 -14.26 -5.37
C THR A 102 9.40 -12.76 -5.10
N ARG A 103 9.41 -11.94 -6.16
CA ARG A 103 9.26 -10.49 -6.06
C ARG A 103 7.79 -10.12 -6.20
N VAL A 104 7.28 -9.24 -5.36
CA VAL A 104 5.91 -8.76 -5.39
C VAL A 104 5.94 -7.24 -5.26
N ASP A 105 5.23 -6.50 -6.10
CA ASP A 105 5.17 -5.05 -5.92
C ASP A 105 4.28 -4.71 -4.70
N ARG A 106 3.04 -5.22 -4.67
CA ARG A 106 2.10 -5.05 -3.55
C ARG A 106 1.62 -6.39 -2.98
N LEU A 107 1.84 -6.58 -1.68
CA LEU A 107 1.33 -7.69 -0.89
C LEU A 107 0.15 -7.22 -0.02
N ASP A 108 -0.97 -7.93 -0.11
CA ASP A 108 -2.12 -7.82 0.78
C ASP A 108 -2.23 -9.15 1.56
N TRP A 109 -2.29 -9.06 2.88
CA TRP A 109 -2.20 -10.22 3.77
C TRP A 109 -3.31 -10.22 4.82
N ASP A 110 -4.24 -11.17 4.69
CA ASP A 110 -5.37 -11.39 5.60
C ASP A 110 -5.51 -12.89 5.91
N THR A 111 -4.48 -13.47 6.51
CA THR A 111 -4.53 -14.88 6.90
C THR A 111 -3.67 -15.27 8.09
N ASN A 112 -4.22 -16.16 8.91
CA ASN A 112 -3.60 -16.72 10.11
C ASN A 112 -2.77 -17.98 9.84
N PHE A 113 -2.91 -18.62 8.67
CA PHE A 113 -2.16 -19.85 8.40
C PHE A 113 -0.73 -19.53 7.94
N LEU A 114 0.21 -20.40 8.30
CA LEU A 114 1.64 -20.25 7.99
C LEU A 114 2.03 -21.14 6.81
N PRO A 115 2.14 -20.61 5.57
CA PRO A 115 2.65 -21.39 4.44
C PRO A 115 4.16 -21.64 4.63
N VAL A 116 4.55 -22.91 4.69
CA VAL A 116 5.96 -23.31 4.77
C VAL A 116 6.69 -22.87 3.50
N ASP A 117 7.94 -22.42 3.65
CA ASP A 117 8.86 -22.01 2.57
C ASP A 117 8.46 -20.78 1.75
N LEU A 118 7.49 -19.99 2.21
CA LEU A 118 7.16 -18.73 1.57
C LEU A 118 8.25 -17.68 1.83
N LYS A 119 8.87 -17.16 0.75
CA LYS A 119 9.88 -16.09 0.80
C LYS A 119 9.57 -15.03 -0.23
N LEU A 120 9.19 -13.85 0.24
CA LEU A 120 8.73 -12.74 -0.58
C LEU A 120 9.69 -11.55 -0.47
N ARG A 121 10.01 -10.92 -1.60
CA ARG A 121 10.62 -9.59 -1.61
C ARG A 121 9.60 -8.60 -2.11
N ILE A 122 9.24 -7.64 -1.27
CA ILE A 122 8.09 -6.76 -1.54
C ILE A 122 8.48 -5.29 -1.58
N ASN A 123 7.70 -4.46 -2.27
CA ASN A 123 7.81 -3.00 -2.18
C ASN A 123 6.74 -2.40 -1.26
N SER A 124 5.52 -2.96 -1.28
CA SER A 124 4.37 -2.45 -0.54
C SER A 124 3.65 -3.57 0.22
N LEU A 125 3.19 -3.26 1.43
CA LEU A 125 2.43 -4.16 2.30
C LEU A 125 1.11 -3.50 2.72
N SER A 126 0.02 -4.25 2.67
CA SER A 126 -1.30 -3.88 3.20
C SER A 126 -1.75 -4.96 4.20
N VAL A 127 -2.04 -4.55 5.43
CA VAL A 127 -2.45 -5.40 6.56
C VAL A 127 -3.38 -4.61 7.46
N PHE A 128 -4.43 -5.20 8.00
CA PHE A 128 -5.45 -4.49 8.78
C PHE A 128 -5.52 -4.96 10.24
N SER A 129 -4.47 -5.63 10.74
CA SER A 129 -4.32 -5.91 12.16
C SER A 129 -2.87 -6.12 12.57
N HIS A 130 -2.58 -5.91 13.86
CA HIS A 130 -1.26 -6.20 14.43
C HIS A 130 -0.84 -7.66 14.22
N TRP A 131 -1.77 -8.60 14.33
CA TRP A 131 -1.46 -10.03 14.16
C TRP A 131 -1.13 -10.36 12.69
N GLU A 132 -1.81 -9.73 11.72
CA GLU A 132 -1.52 -9.88 10.28
C GLU A 132 -0.13 -9.35 9.98
N PHE A 133 0.20 -8.18 10.51
CA PHE A 133 1.51 -7.57 10.36
C PHE A 133 2.62 -8.50 10.88
N GLU A 134 2.52 -8.95 12.13
CA GLU A 134 3.49 -9.87 12.77
C GLU A 134 3.61 -11.22 12.05
N THR A 135 2.55 -11.66 11.37
CA THR A 135 2.56 -12.88 10.57
C THR A 135 3.24 -12.65 9.23
N ALA A 136 2.88 -11.58 8.52
CA ALA A 136 3.39 -11.24 7.20
C ALA A 136 4.91 -11.00 7.21
N ILE A 137 5.44 -10.28 8.21
CA ILE A 137 6.87 -9.97 8.30
C ILE A 137 7.76 -11.22 8.32
N ARG A 138 7.25 -12.36 8.82
CA ARG A 138 8.00 -13.63 8.89
C ARG A 138 8.32 -14.21 7.51
N PHE A 139 7.57 -13.81 6.49
CA PHE A 139 7.71 -14.28 5.11
C PHE A 139 8.38 -13.26 4.19
N ILE A 140 8.66 -12.06 4.69
CA ILE A 140 9.26 -10.96 3.94
C ILE A 140 10.79 -11.00 4.09
N ASP A 141 11.49 -11.00 2.96
CA ASP A 141 12.94 -10.86 2.89
C ASP A 141 13.34 -9.51 3.48
N PRO A 142 14.29 -9.46 4.45
CA PRO A 142 14.70 -8.21 5.09
C PRO A 142 15.18 -7.12 4.12
N ARG A 143 15.63 -7.49 2.92
CA ARG A 143 16.02 -6.54 1.86
C ARG A 143 14.84 -5.87 1.16
N SER A 144 13.62 -6.10 1.65
CA SER A 144 12.41 -5.34 1.31
C SER A 144 12.27 -4.06 2.13
N PHE A 145 12.98 -3.95 3.26
CA PHE A 145 12.90 -2.80 4.15
C PHE A 145 13.99 -1.75 3.83
N PRO A 146 13.69 -0.45 3.99
CA PRO A 146 12.37 0.11 4.28
C PRO A 146 11.39 -0.11 3.12
N LEU A 147 10.11 -0.31 3.46
CA LEU A 147 9.06 -0.47 2.45
C LEU A 147 8.83 0.84 1.71
N LYS A 148 8.42 0.76 0.44
CA LYS A 148 7.94 1.93 -0.30
C LYS A 148 6.59 2.38 0.22
N THR A 149 5.69 1.45 0.53
CA THR A 149 4.38 1.77 1.10
C THR A 149 3.99 0.75 2.16
N LEU A 150 3.55 1.24 3.33
CA LEU A 150 2.84 0.43 4.31
C LEU A 150 1.43 1.00 4.44
N ASP A 151 0.44 0.12 4.36
CA ASP A 151 -0.98 0.44 4.44
C ASP A 151 -1.59 -0.36 5.59
N THR A 152 -2.09 0.31 6.63
CA THR A 152 -2.52 -0.37 7.86
C THR A 152 -3.61 0.34 8.65
N LEU A 153 -4.31 -0.42 9.51
CA LEU A 153 -5.04 0.16 10.64
C LEU A 153 -4.02 0.58 11.71
N PRO A 154 -4.02 1.83 12.18
CA PRO A 154 -3.16 2.22 13.28
C PRO A 154 -3.68 1.65 14.60
N ASP A 155 -2.74 1.20 15.41
CA ASP A 155 -2.89 0.99 16.84
C ASP A 155 -1.83 1.81 17.60
N PHE A 156 -1.85 1.76 18.94
CA PHE A 156 -0.86 2.48 19.76
C PHE A 156 0.59 2.11 19.43
N SER A 157 0.83 0.88 18.97
CA SER A 157 2.18 0.41 18.64
C SER A 157 2.67 0.88 17.27
N THR A 158 1.75 1.25 16.38
CA THR A 158 2.05 1.62 14.99
C THR A 158 2.98 2.83 14.93
N TYR A 159 2.75 3.83 15.77
CA TYR A 159 3.58 5.04 15.84
C TYR A 159 4.98 4.80 16.43
N ASP A 160 5.18 3.70 17.16
CA ASP A 160 6.47 3.31 17.74
C ASP A 160 7.15 2.18 16.94
N ASN A 161 6.48 1.64 15.92
CA ASN A 161 6.99 0.56 15.10
C ASN A 161 8.01 1.08 14.07
N HIS A 162 9.26 0.63 14.17
CA HIS A 162 10.34 1.05 13.26
C HIS A 162 10.06 0.69 11.80
N ILE A 163 9.38 -0.42 11.51
CA ILE A 163 9.04 -0.79 10.13
C ILE A 163 8.00 0.19 9.57
N ALA A 164 7.00 0.56 10.37
CA ALA A 164 5.97 1.51 9.95
C ALA A 164 6.54 2.91 9.75
N THR A 165 7.31 3.41 10.72
CA THR A 165 7.91 4.75 10.67
C THR A 165 9.02 4.87 9.62
N SER A 166 9.72 3.77 9.28
CA SER A 166 10.75 3.80 8.23
C SER A 166 10.22 3.69 6.80
N ALA A 167 8.95 3.35 6.58
CA ALA A 167 8.38 3.26 5.23
C ALA A 167 8.43 4.63 4.51
N GLU A 168 8.60 4.65 3.18
CA GLU A 168 8.58 5.92 2.43
C GLU A 168 7.19 6.58 2.54
N THR A 169 6.14 5.81 2.27
CA THR A 169 4.73 6.23 2.44
C THR A 169 4.04 5.35 3.48
N LEU A 170 3.43 5.96 4.50
CA LEU A 170 2.59 5.27 5.47
C LEU A 170 1.13 5.70 5.25
N ILE A 171 0.25 4.75 5.02
CA ILE A 171 -1.19 4.95 4.88
C ILE A 171 -1.87 4.36 6.12
N LEU A 172 -2.65 5.19 6.82
CA LEU A 172 -3.34 4.85 8.04
C LEU A 172 -4.85 4.96 7.80
N LEU A 173 -5.56 3.83 7.80
CA LEU A 173 -7.03 3.84 7.69
C LEU A 173 -7.63 4.01 9.08
N LEU A 174 -8.30 5.14 9.31
CA LEU A 174 -8.89 5.51 10.59
C LEU A 174 -10.38 5.13 10.61
N VAL A 175 -10.67 3.91 11.03
CA VAL A 175 -12.04 3.36 10.97
C VAL A 175 -12.89 3.69 12.22
N VAL A 176 -12.28 3.89 13.40
CA VAL A 176 -12.99 4.00 14.69
C VAL A 176 -12.76 5.34 15.39
N ASP A 177 -13.22 6.45 14.80
CA ASP A 177 -13.11 7.83 15.34
C ASP A 177 -11.85 8.13 16.21
N PRO A 178 -10.62 7.67 15.89
CA PRO A 178 -9.50 7.93 16.77
C PRO A 178 -9.14 9.41 16.72
N ILE A 179 -8.76 9.97 17.87
CA ILE A 179 -8.06 11.25 17.91
C ILE A 179 -6.58 10.95 17.69
N VAL A 180 -6.03 11.39 16.56
CA VAL A 180 -4.59 11.29 16.29
C VAL A 180 -3.92 12.53 16.87
N THR A 181 -3.17 12.32 17.96
CA THR A 181 -2.62 13.41 18.78
C THR A 181 -1.36 14.02 18.18
N VAL A 182 -1.03 15.26 18.58
CA VAL A 182 0.25 15.90 18.23
C VAL A 182 1.47 15.03 18.58
N GLU A 183 1.43 14.34 19.72
CA GLU A 183 2.55 13.50 20.17
C GLU A 183 2.75 12.26 19.29
N GLU A 184 1.67 11.67 18.77
CA GLU A 184 1.76 10.59 17.79
C GLU A 184 2.29 11.10 16.45
N LEU A 185 1.78 12.25 15.98
CA LEU A 185 2.24 12.86 14.72
C LEU A 185 3.74 13.20 14.74
N LYS A 186 4.26 13.64 15.89
CA LYS A 186 5.70 13.94 16.07
C LYS A 186 6.61 12.71 15.94
N LYS A 187 6.09 11.50 16.16
CA LYS A 187 6.85 10.24 16.01
C LYS A 187 7.02 9.85 14.54
N LEU A 188 6.20 10.39 13.65
CA LEU A 188 6.18 10.03 12.23
C LEU A 188 7.27 10.78 11.46
N ASN A 189 8.22 10.03 10.92
CA ASN A 189 9.36 10.50 10.14
C ASN A 189 9.35 9.99 8.69
N ASN A 190 8.24 9.39 8.25
CA ASN A 190 8.01 8.99 6.87
C ASN A 190 8.11 10.19 5.92
N LYS A 191 8.39 9.94 4.63
CA LYS A 191 8.35 11.00 3.62
C LYS A 191 6.92 11.51 3.42
N THR A 192 5.95 10.58 3.40
CA THR A 192 4.53 10.88 3.28
C THR A 192 3.73 10.04 4.26
N VAL A 193 2.79 10.67 4.97
CA VAL A 193 1.78 10.00 5.79
C VAL A 193 0.41 10.39 5.27
N GLU A 194 -0.40 9.41 4.90
CA GLU A 194 -1.78 9.59 4.47
C GLU A 194 -2.73 9.00 5.51
N PHE A 195 -3.68 9.80 5.98
CA PHE A 195 -4.77 9.36 6.83
C PHE A 195 -6.01 9.19 5.95
N GLU A 196 -6.49 7.97 5.76
CA GLU A 196 -7.78 7.69 5.11
C GLU A 196 -8.85 7.66 6.20
N SER A 197 -9.69 8.71 6.26
CA SER A 197 -10.66 8.91 7.32
C SER A 197 -11.85 9.73 6.83
N ASP A 198 -13.03 9.44 7.37
CA ASP A 198 -14.26 10.19 7.08
C ASP A 198 -14.80 10.96 8.30
N HIS A 199 -14.15 10.82 9.46
CA HIS A 199 -14.70 11.31 10.73
C HIS A 199 -13.68 11.55 11.85
N SER A 200 -12.43 11.11 11.67
CA SER A 200 -11.42 11.14 12.75
C SER A 200 -10.82 12.54 12.93
N GLU A 201 -10.61 12.92 14.19
CA GLU A 201 -9.90 14.16 14.52
C GLU A 201 -8.39 13.93 14.41
N ILE A 202 -7.72 14.75 13.62
CA ILE A 202 -6.27 14.64 13.39
C ILE A 202 -5.66 15.99 13.74
N ASP A 203 -4.78 16.02 14.75
CA ASP A 203 -4.18 17.24 15.32
C ASP A 203 -3.14 17.93 14.39
N ILE A 204 -3.36 17.94 13.08
CA ILE A 204 -2.48 18.61 12.11
C ILE A 204 -2.41 20.12 12.36
N ILE A 205 -3.53 20.78 12.69
CA ILE A 205 -3.54 22.22 12.96
C ILE A 205 -2.71 22.56 14.22
N PRO A 206 -2.92 21.90 15.38
CA PRO A 206 -2.04 22.01 16.53
C PRO A 206 -0.57 21.70 16.22
N LEU A 207 -0.28 20.66 15.44
CA LEU A 207 1.07 20.31 15.02
C LEU A 207 1.73 21.46 14.25
N ILE A 208 1.05 22.03 13.25
CA ILE A 208 1.56 23.17 12.48
C ILE A 208 1.88 24.35 13.40
N LYS A 209 0.99 24.68 14.35
CA LYS A 209 1.24 25.77 15.32
C LYS A 209 2.50 25.49 16.17
N TYR A 210 2.66 24.27 16.66
CA TYR A 210 3.86 23.86 17.40
C TYR A 210 5.14 24.06 16.58
N HIS A 211 5.13 23.72 15.29
CA HIS A 211 6.29 23.90 14.41
C HIS A 211 6.61 25.38 14.17
N ILE A 212 5.60 26.24 14.02
CA ILE A 212 5.78 27.70 13.92
C ILE A 212 6.42 28.26 15.20
N GLU A 213 5.90 27.87 16.38
CA GLU A 213 6.39 28.35 17.67
C GLU A 213 7.83 27.90 17.95
N THR A 214 8.15 26.65 17.63
CA THR A 214 9.48 26.07 17.84
C THR A 214 10.46 26.36 16.71
N LYS A 215 10.00 26.93 15.60
CA LYS A 215 10.75 27.15 14.35
C LYS A 215 11.38 25.88 13.78
N LYS A 216 10.88 24.70 14.17
CA LYS A 216 11.37 23.40 13.71
C LYS A 216 10.66 23.02 12.43
N ASP A 217 11.45 22.61 11.44
CA ASP A 217 10.93 22.20 10.15
C ASP A 217 10.09 20.91 10.24
N ILE A 218 9.02 20.84 9.45
CA ILE A 218 8.27 19.61 9.22
C ILE A 218 8.91 18.95 8.01
N ARG A 219 9.34 17.70 8.12
CA ARG A 219 9.92 16.96 6.98
C ARG A 219 8.95 16.00 6.31
N THR A 220 7.84 15.74 6.98
CA THR A 220 6.80 14.79 6.56
C THR A 220 5.72 15.53 5.79
N THR A 221 5.37 15.04 4.60
CA THR A 221 4.13 15.48 3.94
C THR A 221 2.96 14.72 4.56
N PHE A 222 2.01 15.45 5.13
CA PHE A 222 0.78 14.85 5.65
C PHE A 222 -0.34 15.01 4.62
N VAL A 223 -1.19 13.99 4.51
CA VAL A 223 -2.33 13.95 3.61
C VAL A 223 -3.53 13.46 4.39
N ILE A 224 -4.64 14.19 4.34
CA ILE A 224 -5.93 13.73 4.87
C ILE A 224 -6.80 13.40 3.65
N SER A 225 -7.15 12.13 3.52
CA SER A 225 -7.95 11.59 2.42
C SER A 225 -9.31 11.15 2.92
N THR A 226 -10.37 11.57 2.25
CA THR A 226 -11.75 11.30 2.67
C THR A 226 -12.68 11.15 1.48
N GLY A 227 -13.68 10.28 1.60
CA GLY A 227 -14.84 10.23 0.70
C GLY A 227 -16.03 11.04 1.22
N ASP A 228 -15.96 11.51 2.48
CA ASP A 228 -17.01 12.31 3.11
C ASP A 228 -16.82 13.80 2.83
N LYS A 229 -17.83 14.39 2.18
CA LYS A 229 -17.79 15.78 1.75
C LYS A 229 -17.95 16.75 2.92
N ASP A 230 -18.73 16.39 3.92
CA ASP A 230 -19.02 17.26 5.06
C ASP A 230 -17.78 17.34 5.96
N PHE A 231 -17.16 16.20 6.26
CA PHE A 231 -15.87 16.12 6.94
C PHE A 231 -14.78 16.90 6.18
N PHE A 232 -14.65 16.67 4.87
CA PHE A 232 -13.70 17.43 4.04
C PHE A 232 -13.88 18.96 4.15
N ASN A 233 -15.12 19.44 4.06
CA ASN A 233 -15.42 20.86 4.16
C ASN A 233 -15.20 21.41 5.58
N GLU A 234 -15.48 20.61 6.60
CA GLU A 234 -15.21 20.92 8.00
C GLU A 234 -13.72 21.14 8.21
N THR A 235 -12.89 20.15 7.85
CA THR A 235 -11.42 20.25 7.99
C THR A 235 -10.88 21.48 7.26
N LEU A 236 -11.33 21.75 6.02
CA LEU A 236 -10.92 22.97 5.30
C LEU A 236 -11.35 24.27 5.99
N ARG A 237 -12.52 24.27 6.64
CA ARG A 237 -13.00 25.43 7.41
C ARG A 237 -12.10 25.68 8.61
N GLU A 238 -11.68 24.64 9.32
CA GLU A 238 -10.75 24.73 10.45
C GLU A 238 -9.40 25.30 10.01
N PHE A 239 -8.82 24.80 8.91
CA PHE A 239 -7.60 25.37 8.33
C PHE A 239 -7.77 26.85 7.98
N LYS A 240 -8.90 27.22 7.39
CA LYS A 240 -9.22 28.61 7.06
C LYS A 240 -9.34 29.48 8.30
N GLN A 241 -9.93 28.99 9.39
CA GLN A 241 -10.04 29.73 10.65
C GLN A 241 -8.65 29.92 11.29
N ALA A 242 -7.84 28.87 11.33
CA ALA A 242 -6.51 28.90 11.96
C ALA A 242 -5.49 29.74 11.17
N PHE A 243 -5.52 29.67 9.84
CA PHE A 243 -4.46 30.18 8.98
C PHE A 243 -4.92 31.22 7.94
N ARG A 244 -6.07 31.90 8.18
CA ARG A 244 -6.64 32.91 7.27
C ARG A 244 -5.63 33.93 6.74
N LYS A 245 -4.72 34.40 7.61
CA LYS A 245 -3.70 35.40 7.27
C LYS A 245 -2.64 34.91 6.28
N TYR A 246 -2.53 33.61 6.08
CA TYR A 246 -1.53 32.96 5.22
C TYR A 246 -2.12 32.47 3.89
N ARG A 247 -3.29 32.97 3.50
CA ARG A 247 -3.90 32.64 2.21
C ARG A 247 -2.96 33.03 1.07
N ASN A 248 -2.73 32.12 0.13
CA ASN A 248 -1.79 32.32 -0.98
C ASN A 248 -2.24 31.49 -2.18
N ASP A 249 -1.94 31.91 -3.40
CA ASP A 249 -2.34 31.17 -4.60
C ASP A 249 -1.45 29.98 -4.95
N LEU A 250 -0.29 29.85 -4.28
CA LEU A 250 0.71 28.81 -4.47
C LEU A 250 1.24 28.76 -5.91
N ASP A 251 1.58 29.94 -6.45
CA ASP A 251 2.15 30.07 -7.79
C ASP A 251 3.40 29.18 -7.94
N GLY A 252 3.44 28.39 -9.02
CA GLY A 252 4.56 27.48 -9.33
C GLY A 252 4.40 26.05 -8.78
N VAL A 253 3.35 25.74 -8.00
CA VAL A 253 3.03 24.36 -7.64
C VAL A 253 2.30 23.67 -8.79
N ASN A 254 2.89 22.59 -9.32
CA ASN A 254 2.33 21.84 -10.44
C ASN A 254 1.35 20.75 -9.97
N GLU A 255 0.28 21.17 -9.29
CA GLU A 255 -0.78 20.29 -8.80
C GLU A 255 -2.14 20.69 -9.39
N ARG A 256 -3.01 19.70 -9.61
CA ARG A 256 -4.38 19.93 -10.08
C ARG A 256 -5.29 20.25 -8.90
N PHE A 257 -5.18 21.49 -8.41
CA PHE A 257 -6.00 21.98 -7.31
C PHE A 257 -7.50 21.93 -7.64
N ILE A 258 -8.31 21.75 -6.59
CA ILE A 258 -9.76 21.94 -6.71
C ILE A 258 -10.07 23.45 -6.81
N PRO A 259 -10.71 23.92 -7.91
CA PRO A 259 -10.98 25.33 -8.10
C PRO A 259 -11.83 25.95 -6.97
N GLY A 260 -11.47 27.16 -6.53
CA GLY A 260 -12.23 27.93 -5.54
C GLY A 260 -11.96 27.56 -4.08
N LEU A 261 -11.28 26.45 -3.80
CA LEU A 261 -10.91 26.06 -2.44
C LEU A 261 -9.72 26.89 -1.91
N PRO A 262 -9.67 27.14 -0.58
CA PRO A 262 -8.59 27.93 0.00
C PRO A 262 -7.25 27.18 -0.07
N LYS A 263 -6.20 27.97 -0.26
CA LYS A 263 -4.81 27.53 -0.29
C LYS A 263 -4.02 28.40 0.67
N PHE A 264 -3.02 27.82 1.33
CA PHE A 264 -2.24 28.51 2.35
C PHE A 264 -0.75 28.29 2.15
N SER A 265 0.04 29.33 2.43
CA SER A 265 1.49 29.28 2.52
C SER A 265 1.91 29.81 3.89
N ILE A 266 2.15 28.90 4.82
CA ILE A 266 2.33 29.17 6.25
C ILE A 266 3.84 29.16 6.56
N PRO A 267 4.47 30.30 6.87
CA PRO A 267 5.90 30.32 7.19
C PRO A 267 6.18 29.64 8.54
N ILE A 268 7.19 28.77 8.58
CA ILE A 268 7.73 28.19 9.84
C ILE A 268 8.91 29.04 10.31
N ASN A 269 9.87 29.30 9.42
CA ASN A 269 11.06 30.11 9.65
C ASN A 269 11.47 30.81 8.34
N ASN A 270 12.69 31.36 8.27
CA ASN A 270 13.15 32.09 7.09
C ASN A 270 13.44 31.18 5.88
N GLU A 271 13.57 29.87 6.09
CA GLU A 271 14.03 28.89 5.11
C GLU A 271 12.97 27.83 4.82
N SER A 272 11.87 27.77 5.58
CA SER A 272 10.81 26.79 5.35
C SER A 272 9.41 27.31 5.64
N ARG A 273 8.46 26.74 4.87
CA ARG A 273 7.04 27.02 4.93
C ARG A 273 6.24 25.73 4.71
N ILE A 274 4.98 25.75 5.10
CA ILE A 274 4.03 24.67 4.86
C ILE A 274 3.00 25.16 3.87
N GLN A 275 2.85 24.42 2.79
CA GLN A 275 1.78 24.64 1.82
C GLN A 275 0.61 23.72 2.17
N VAL A 276 -0.59 24.30 2.21
CA VAL A 276 -1.83 23.54 2.42
C VAL A 276 -2.76 23.80 1.25
N TYR A 277 -3.20 22.72 0.61
CA TYR A 277 -4.10 22.78 -0.55
C TYR A 277 -4.91 21.50 -0.68
N ALA A 278 -5.97 21.54 -1.50
CA ALA A 278 -6.83 20.40 -1.75
C ALA A 278 -6.79 19.95 -3.21
N ILE A 279 -6.80 18.63 -3.41
CA ILE A 279 -6.84 17.95 -4.71
C ILE A 279 -7.94 16.88 -4.71
N GLU A 280 -8.47 16.56 -5.88
CA GLU A 280 -9.32 15.38 -6.05
C GLU A 280 -8.42 14.15 -6.22
N ASN A 281 -8.81 13.01 -5.65
CA ASN A 281 -8.09 11.77 -5.82
C ASN A 281 -8.23 11.28 -7.27
N PRO A 282 -7.12 11.21 -8.05
CA PRO A 282 -7.20 10.83 -9.45
C PRO A 282 -7.59 9.36 -9.68
N GLU A 283 -7.42 8.50 -8.67
CA GLU A 283 -7.69 7.06 -8.77
C GLU A 283 -9.09 6.66 -8.28
N LYS A 284 -9.66 7.44 -7.34
CA LYS A 284 -10.99 7.21 -6.77
C LYS A 284 -11.83 8.49 -6.93
N GLY A 285 -12.64 8.56 -7.99
CA GLY A 285 -13.54 9.69 -8.20
C GLY A 285 -14.47 9.89 -6.99
N GLY A 286 -14.65 11.14 -6.56
CA GLY A 286 -15.44 11.46 -5.37
C GLY A 286 -14.69 11.35 -4.03
N HIS A 287 -13.39 11.04 -4.04
CA HIS A 287 -12.52 11.21 -2.85
C HIS A 287 -11.68 12.47 -2.98
N TRP A 288 -11.51 13.19 -1.88
CA TRP A 288 -10.70 14.40 -1.80
C TRP A 288 -9.50 14.20 -0.91
N LYS A 289 -8.43 14.95 -1.18
CA LYS A 289 -7.24 14.99 -0.35
C LYS A 289 -6.91 16.42 0.06
N ILE A 290 -6.66 16.63 1.35
CA ILE A 290 -6.04 17.85 1.88
C ILE A 290 -4.55 17.53 2.08
N VAL A 291 -3.70 18.21 1.34
CA VAL A 291 -2.25 18.00 1.35
C VAL A 291 -1.60 19.10 2.19
N ILE A 292 -0.78 18.68 3.14
CA ILE A 292 0.04 19.53 4.02
C ILE A 292 1.50 19.23 3.70
N MET A 293 2.08 20.04 2.83
CA MET A 293 3.37 19.79 2.23
C MET A 293 4.41 20.79 2.76
N PRO A 294 5.47 20.33 3.43
CA PRO A 294 6.59 21.20 3.76
C PRO A 294 7.38 21.57 2.51
N VAL A 295 7.81 22.83 2.44
CA VAL A 295 8.64 23.37 1.37
C VAL A 295 9.80 24.11 2.00
N SER A 296 11.02 23.64 1.71
CA SER A 296 12.24 24.36 2.02
C SER A 296 12.58 25.30 0.87
N GLU A 297 12.93 26.53 1.18
CA GLU A 297 13.61 27.43 0.25
C GLU A 297 15.01 26.88 0.06
N VAL A 298 15.23 26.12 -1.00
CA VAL A 298 16.59 25.83 -1.44
C VAL A 298 17.17 27.19 -1.83
N VAL A 299 18.04 27.73 -0.99
CA VAL A 299 18.94 28.82 -1.38
C VAL A 299 19.73 28.26 -2.55
N GLY A 300 19.33 28.65 -3.76
CA GLY A 300 20.10 28.36 -4.96
C GLY A 300 21.51 28.90 -4.75
N LEU A 301 22.46 27.98 -4.63
CA LEU A 301 23.88 28.23 -4.85
C LEU A 301 24.30 27.39 -6.05
#